data_AF-A0A139DGQ2-F1
#
_entry.id   AF-A0A139DGQ2-F1
#
_cell.length_a   1.000
_cell.length_b   1.000
_cell.length_c   1.000
_cell.angle_alpha   90.00
_cell.angle_beta   90.00
_cell.angle_gamma   90.00
#
_symmetry.space_group_name_H-M   'P 1'
#
loop_
_entity.id
_entity.type
_entity.pdbx_description
1 polymer ?
#
loop_
_entity_poly.entity_id
_entity_poly.type
_entity_poly.pdbx_seq_one_letter_code
_entity_poly.pdbx_strand_id
1 'polypeptide(L)'
;MTAPVYLHKPAVVCALGETTDQVADALFNSAQKQLTFTDAFSPDHTLPLGVIDAELPALTGNAASRNNRLLLKALEQLQASVDALLDSYPSHRIGVVLGTSTSGIGDAEKAFDEEQPDGLPDWYHYSMQEIGAPAQ
;
A
#
# COMPACT_ATOMS: atom_id res chain seq x y z
N MET A 1 -23.72 -4.38 -27.01
CA MET A 1 -23.75 -5.33 -25.87
C MET A 1 -22.46 -5.15 -25.11
N THR A 2 -22.52 -4.85 -23.82
CA THR A 2 -21.34 -4.83 -22.95
C THR A 2 -20.95 -6.27 -22.65
N ALA A 3 -19.69 -6.62 -22.90
CA ALA A 3 -19.15 -7.90 -22.45
C ALA A 3 -19.16 -7.92 -20.91
N PRO A 4 -19.44 -9.08 -20.27
CA PRO A 4 -19.35 -9.20 -18.83
C PRO A 4 -17.91 -8.95 -18.36
N VAL A 5 -17.78 -8.32 -17.19
CA VAL A 5 -16.50 -8.07 -16.52
C VAL A 5 -16.43 -8.99 -15.30
N TYR A 6 -15.24 -9.56 -15.07
CA TYR A 6 -15.00 -10.50 -13.98
C TYR A 6 -13.89 -9.98 -13.06
N LEU A 7 -13.93 -10.38 -11.80
CA LEU A 7 -12.84 -10.18 -10.85
C LEU A 7 -12.08 -11.51 -10.71
N HIS A 8 -10.78 -11.47 -10.97
CA HIS A 8 -9.88 -12.56 -10.60
C HIS A 8 -9.60 -12.54 -9.09
N LYS A 9 -8.92 -13.58 -8.56
CA LYS A 9 -8.52 -13.61 -7.14
C LYS A 9 -7.78 -12.32 -6.79
N PRO A 10 -8.29 -11.50 -5.85
CA PRO A 10 -7.60 -10.28 -5.44
C PRO A 10 -6.44 -10.60 -4.49
N ALA A 11 -5.60 -9.60 -4.25
CA ALA A 11 -4.70 -9.58 -3.11
C ALA A 11 -5.11 -8.46 -2.16
N VAL A 12 -4.93 -8.70 -0.85
CA VAL A 12 -5.33 -7.76 0.20
C VAL A 12 -4.25 -7.80 1.28
N VAL A 13 -3.79 -6.62 1.69
CA VAL A 13 -2.96 -6.42 2.87
C VAL A 13 -3.62 -5.33 3.71
N CYS A 14 -4.02 -5.67 4.94
CA CYS A 14 -4.63 -4.73 5.87
C CYS A 14 -4.36 -5.16 7.33
N ALA A 15 -4.93 -4.44 8.30
CA ALA A 15 -4.75 -4.76 9.72
C ALA A 15 -5.26 -6.17 10.12
N LEU A 16 -6.10 -6.79 9.27
CA LEU A 16 -6.63 -8.13 9.50
C LEU A 16 -5.67 -9.24 9.04
N GLY A 17 -4.68 -8.91 8.20
CA GLY A 17 -3.75 -9.89 7.63
C GLY A 17 -3.11 -9.44 6.33
N GLU A 18 -2.17 -10.26 5.87
CA GLU A 18 -1.34 -10.01 4.71
C GLU A 18 -1.81 -10.77 3.47
N THR A 19 -2.76 -11.69 3.59
CA THR A 19 -3.33 -12.47 2.49
C THR A 19 -4.85 -12.52 2.56
N THR A 20 -5.50 -12.85 1.45
CA THR A 20 -6.97 -13.03 1.43
C THR A 20 -7.46 -14.05 2.43
N ASP A 21 -6.68 -15.11 2.68
CA ASP A 21 -7.07 -16.21 3.55
C ASP A 21 -6.96 -15.79 5.02
N GLN A 22 -5.85 -15.12 5.40
CA GLN A 22 -5.70 -14.53 6.74
C GLN A 22 -6.80 -13.49 7.01
N VAL A 23 -7.06 -12.61 6.04
CA VAL A 23 -8.10 -11.59 6.15
C VAL A 23 -9.48 -12.22 6.28
N ALA A 24 -9.79 -13.26 5.50
CA ALA A 24 -11.07 -13.96 5.60
C ALA A 24 -11.23 -14.66 6.96
N ASP A 25 -10.21 -15.39 7.41
CA ASP A 25 -10.23 -16.08 8.70
C ASP A 25 -10.45 -15.10 9.84
N ALA A 26 -9.73 -13.97 9.84
CA ALA A 26 -9.85 -12.97 10.88
C ALA A 26 -11.16 -12.17 10.79
N LEU A 27 -11.69 -11.92 9.59
CA LEU A 27 -12.97 -11.23 9.38
C LEU A 27 -14.15 -12.08 9.85
N PHE A 28 -14.14 -13.39 9.55
CA PHE A 28 -15.24 -14.29 9.91
C PHE A 28 -15.13 -14.85 11.33
N ASN A 29 -13.99 -14.65 12.01
CA ASN A 29 -13.81 -15.00 13.40
C ASN A 29 -14.08 -13.81 14.34
N SER A 30 -15.29 -13.76 14.90
CA SER A 30 -15.77 -12.67 15.76
C SER A 30 -15.00 -12.49 17.09
N ALA A 31 -14.09 -13.39 17.44
CA ALA A 31 -13.31 -13.31 18.67
C ALA A 31 -12.08 -12.38 18.56
N GLN A 32 -11.64 -11.99 17.36
CA GLN A 32 -10.44 -11.17 17.17
C GLN A 32 -10.78 -9.68 17.04
N LYS A 33 -10.38 -8.89 18.05
CA LYS A 33 -10.31 -7.43 17.95
C LYS A 33 -9.02 -7.06 17.21
N GLN A 34 -9.14 -6.56 15.99
CA GLN A 34 -8.01 -6.32 15.07
C GLN A 34 -7.59 -4.84 14.97
N LEU A 35 -8.07 -4.01 15.89
CA LEU A 35 -7.62 -2.63 16.01
C LEU A 35 -6.57 -2.51 17.11
N THR A 36 -5.47 -1.85 16.79
CA THR A 36 -4.39 -1.54 17.70
C THR A 36 -4.71 -0.22 18.40
N PHE A 37 -4.81 -0.24 19.73
CA PHE A 37 -4.95 0.97 20.53
C PHE A 37 -3.57 1.61 20.72
N THR A 38 -3.36 2.78 20.13
CA THR A 38 -2.06 3.47 20.16
C THR A 38 -2.24 4.98 20.10
N ASP A 39 -1.31 5.71 20.71
CA ASP A 39 -1.14 7.17 20.61
C ASP A 39 0.05 7.54 19.71
N ALA A 40 0.69 6.56 19.04
CA ALA A 40 1.89 6.76 18.23
C ALA A 40 1.70 7.76 17.08
N PHE A 41 0.44 7.98 16.65
CA PHE A 41 0.06 8.91 15.58
C PHE A 41 -0.79 10.09 16.10
N SER A 42 -1.01 10.16 17.42
CA SER A 42 -1.84 11.15 18.08
C SER A 42 -1.34 11.34 19.52
N PRO A 43 -0.28 12.14 19.72
CA PRO A 43 0.34 12.32 21.04
C PRO A 43 -0.69 12.66 22.11
N ASP A 44 -0.55 12.03 23.28
CA ASP A 44 -1.45 12.15 24.43
C ASP A 44 -2.90 11.69 24.19
N HIS A 45 -3.19 11.06 23.05
CA HIS A 45 -4.53 10.61 22.70
C HIS A 45 -4.53 9.21 22.08
N THR A 46 -4.88 8.19 22.87
CA THR A 46 -4.97 6.80 22.38
C THR A 46 -6.16 6.61 21.45
N LEU A 47 -5.90 6.16 20.22
CA LEU A 47 -6.91 5.86 19.20
C LEU A 47 -6.91 4.38 18.81
N PRO A 48 -8.08 3.79 18.47
CA PRO A 48 -8.15 2.47 17.86
C PRO A 48 -7.85 2.56 16.36
N LEU A 49 -6.67 2.12 15.94
CA LEU A 49 -6.19 2.24 14.56
C LEU A 49 -6.00 0.87 13.89
N GLY A 50 -6.27 0.82 12.58
CA GLY A 50 -5.93 -0.32 11.73
C GLY A 50 -4.44 -0.28 11.36
N VAL A 51 -3.60 -0.80 12.24
CA VAL A 51 -2.15 -0.82 12.04
C VAL A 51 -1.75 -2.05 11.23
N ILE A 52 -0.84 -1.86 10.27
CA ILE A 52 -0.22 -2.95 9.51
C ILE A 52 1.21 -3.08 10.00
N ASP A 53 1.48 -4.16 10.73
CA ASP A 53 2.80 -4.52 11.27
C ASP A 53 3.59 -5.46 10.34
N ALA A 54 3.05 -5.72 9.16
CA ALA A 54 3.67 -6.57 8.16
C ALA A 54 5.02 -6.00 7.70
N GLU A 55 6.01 -6.87 7.54
CA GLU A 55 7.27 -6.50 6.89
C GLU A 55 6.99 -6.13 5.43
N LEU A 56 7.32 -4.90 5.04
CA LEU A 56 7.07 -4.40 3.70
C LEU A 56 8.32 -4.57 2.82
N PRO A 57 8.17 -5.03 1.56
CA PRO A 57 9.28 -5.13 0.61
C PRO A 57 10.04 -3.81 0.49
N ALA A 58 11.35 -3.89 0.27
CA ALA A 58 12.16 -2.70 0.05
C ALA A 58 11.89 -2.11 -1.33
N LEU A 59 11.74 -0.79 -1.39
CA LEU A 59 11.72 0.00 -2.62
C LEU A 59 12.80 1.09 -2.50
N THR A 60 13.39 1.48 -3.62
CA THR A 60 14.43 2.50 -3.66
C THR A 60 14.04 3.64 -4.59
N GLY A 61 14.69 4.79 -4.40
CA GLY A 61 14.42 6.00 -5.16
C GLY A 61 13.02 6.58 -4.92
N ASN A 62 12.51 7.28 -5.91
CA ASN A 62 11.30 8.09 -5.79
C ASN A 62 10.02 7.30 -5.49
N ALA A 63 10.04 5.97 -5.69
CA ALA A 63 8.91 5.09 -5.43
C ALA A 63 8.93 4.49 -4.01
N ALA A 64 9.90 4.84 -3.16
CA ALA A 64 10.15 4.19 -1.88
C ALA A 64 9.16 4.51 -0.74
N SER A 65 7.99 5.11 -1.04
CA SER A 65 6.98 5.43 -0.03
C SER A 65 6.43 4.17 0.64
N ARG A 66 5.99 4.29 1.90
CA ARG A 66 5.32 3.18 2.61
C ARG A 66 4.08 2.69 1.84
N ASN A 67 3.36 3.60 1.20
CA ASN A 67 2.18 3.29 0.40
C ASN A 67 2.52 2.39 -0.80
N ASN A 68 3.60 2.71 -1.53
CA ASN A 68 4.03 1.88 -2.66
C ASN A 68 4.61 0.54 -2.22
N ARG A 69 5.31 0.49 -1.08
CA ARG A 69 5.79 -0.77 -0.50
C ARG A 69 4.62 -1.67 -0.09
N LEU A 70 3.52 -1.09 0.41
CA LEU A 70 2.29 -1.81 0.70
C LEU A 70 1.62 -2.34 -0.58
N LEU A 71 1.56 -1.52 -1.63
CA LEU A 71 1.08 -1.95 -2.96
C LEU A 71 1.92 -3.10 -3.53
N LEU A 72 3.25 -3.01 -3.45
CA LEU A 72 4.17 -4.05 -3.89
C LEU A 72 3.92 -5.36 -3.14
N LYS A 73 3.74 -5.31 -1.83
CA LYS A 73 3.42 -6.50 -1.02
C LYS A 73 2.12 -7.19 -1.46
N ALA A 74 1.12 -6.43 -1.87
CA ALA A 74 -0.10 -6.99 -2.45
C ALA A 74 0.14 -7.55 -3.86
N LEU A 75 0.92 -6.83 -4.69
CA LEU A 75 1.24 -7.23 -6.06
C LEU A 75 2.04 -8.54 -6.13
N GLU A 76 2.97 -8.77 -5.20
CA GLU A 76 3.76 -10.00 -5.10
C GLU A 76 2.87 -11.26 -5.00
N GLN A 77 1.68 -11.15 -4.38
CA GLN A 77 0.71 -12.25 -4.30
C GLN A 77 0.01 -12.52 -5.64
N LEU A 78 -0.03 -11.53 -6.52
CA LEU A 78 -0.65 -11.60 -7.84
C LEU A 78 0.36 -11.86 -8.95
N GLN A 79 1.67 -11.93 -8.65
CA GLN A 79 2.75 -11.95 -9.64
C GLN A 79 2.50 -12.98 -10.75
N ALA A 80 2.20 -14.23 -10.40
CA ALA A 80 1.95 -15.28 -11.39
C ALA A 80 0.74 -14.99 -12.31
N SER A 81 -0.30 -14.33 -11.79
CA SER A 81 -1.48 -13.93 -12.59
C SER A 81 -1.18 -12.72 -13.48
N VAL A 82 -0.36 -11.78 -13.00
CA VAL A 82 0.12 -10.64 -13.77
C VAL A 82 1.03 -11.09 -14.90
N ASP A 83 1.97 -12.00 -14.62
CA ASP A 83 2.87 -12.60 -15.62
C ASP A 83 2.08 -13.31 -16.71
N ALA A 84 1.09 -14.14 -16.33
CA ALA A 84 0.23 -14.82 -17.30
C ALA A 84 -0.59 -13.84 -18.18
N LEU A 85 -1.01 -12.70 -17.63
CA LEU A 85 -1.68 -11.65 -18.40
C LEU A 85 -0.73 -10.96 -19.38
N LEU A 86 0.50 -10.66 -18.96
CA LEU A 86 1.55 -10.06 -19.80
C LEU A 86 2.00 -11.00 -20.92
N ASP A 87 2.00 -12.32 -20.67
CA ASP A 87 2.28 -13.33 -21.70
C ASP A 87 1.12 -13.46 -22.70
N SER A 88 -0.11 -13.27 -22.25
CA SER A 88 -1.32 -13.46 -23.08
C SER A 88 -1.72 -12.21 -23.86
N TYR A 89 -1.38 -11.03 -23.37
CA TYR A 89 -1.80 -9.76 -23.92
C TYR A 89 -0.64 -8.76 -23.97
N PRO A 90 -0.52 -7.96 -25.04
CA PRO A 90 0.49 -6.91 -25.08
C PRO A 90 0.19 -5.87 -24.00
N SER A 91 1.24 -5.32 -23.37
CA SER A 91 1.12 -4.41 -22.22
C SER A 91 0.16 -3.24 -22.41
N HIS A 92 0.09 -2.64 -23.60
CA HIS A 92 -0.83 -1.55 -23.92
C HIS A 92 -2.33 -1.93 -23.85
N ARG A 93 -2.66 -3.21 -23.68
CA ARG A 93 -4.02 -3.73 -23.47
C ARG A 93 -4.34 -3.99 -21.99
N ILE A 94 -3.38 -3.79 -21.10
CA ILE A 94 -3.52 -3.95 -19.66
C ILE A 94 -3.52 -2.56 -19.04
N GLY A 95 -4.68 -2.16 -18.49
CA GLY A 95 -4.82 -0.88 -17.80
C GLY A 95 -4.59 -1.02 -16.30
N VAL A 96 -3.86 -0.08 -15.71
CA VAL A 96 -3.70 0.03 -14.26
C VAL A 96 -4.47 1.24 -13.77
N VAL A 97 -5.40 1.02 -12.84
CA VAL A 97 -6.20 2.08 -12.21
C VAL A 97 -5.90 2.06 -10.72
N LEU A 98 -5.38 3.17 -10.20
CA LEU A 98 -4.98 3.31 -8.81
C LEU A 98 -5.73 4.47 -8.16
N GLY A 99 -6.15 4.25 -6.91
CA GLY A 99 -6.79 5.26 -6.07
C GLY A 99 -6.08 5.31 -4.73
N THR A 100 -5.67 6.51 -4.32
CA THR A 100 -5.12 6.78 -2.99
C THR A 100 -5.52 8.19 -2.57
N SER A 101 -5.86 8.37 -1.30
CA SER A 101 -6.13 9.68 -0.70
C SER A 101 -4.93 10.24 0.05
N THR A 102 -3.98 9.38 0.44
CA THR A 102 -2.84 9.75 1.29
C THR A 102 -1.51 9.72 0.53
N SER A 103 -1.39 8.92 -0.53
CA SER A 103 -0.10 8.66 -1.19
C SER A 103 1.03 8.43 -0.17
N GLY A 104 2.20 9.05 -0.32
CA GLY A 104 3.29 9.06 0.65
C GLY A 104 3.30 10.24 1.62
N ILE A 105 2.14 10.81 2.00
CA ILE A 105 2.09 11.96 2.92
C ILE A 105 2.78 11.67 4.26
N GLY A 106 2.62 10.46 4.80
CA GLY A 106 3.28 10.06 6.05
C GLY A 106 4.80 9.92 5.93
N ASP A 107 5.33 9.72 4.72
CA ASP A 107 6.77 9.76 4.47
C ASP A 107 7.26 11.22 4.42
N ALA A 108 6.44 12.14 3.91
CA ALA A 108 6.76 13.57 3.94
C ALA A 108 6.72 14.18 5.35
N GLU A 109 5.74 13.82 6.17
CA GLU A 109 5.67 14.26 7.57
C GLU A 109 6.98 13.94 8.30
N LYS A 110 7.51 12.73 8.11
CA LYS A 110 8.83 12.34 8.65
C LYS A 110 9.98 13.16 8.09
N ALA A 111 9.96 13.46 6.79
CA ALA A 111 11.00 14.27 6.18
C ALA A 111 11.02 15.71 6.75
N PHE A 112 9.85 16.28 7.04
CA PHE A 112 9.74 17.57 7.70
C PHE A 112 10.19 17.54 9.16
N ASP A 113 9.89 16.46 9.89
CA ASP A 113 10.40 16.28 11.26
C ASP A 113 11.95 16.16 11.29
N GLU A 114 12.56 15.66 10.21
CA GLU A 114 14.00 15.54 10.03
C GLU A 114 14.68 16.77 9.41
N GLU A 115 13.94 17.81 9.02
CA GLU A 115 14.44 18.99 8.31
C GLU A 115 15.60 19.66 9.05
N GLN A 116 16.67 19.99 8.31
CA GLN A 116 17.85 20.68 8.79
C GLN A 116 17.99 22.05 8.11
N PRO A 117 18.85 22.96 8.61
CA PRO A 117 19.04 24.28 7.99
C PRO A 117 19.48 24.27 6.52
N ASP A 118 20.08 23.17 6.06
CA ASP A 118 20.52 22.92 4.68
C ASP A 118 19.44 22.24 3.81
N GLY A 119 18.32 21.82 4.39
CA GLY A 119 17.13 21.35 3.67
C GLY A 119 16.54 20.05 4.22
N LEU A 120 15.73 19.41 3.38
CA LEU A 120 15.10 18.12 3.66
C LEU A 120 16.09 16.95 3.44
N PRO A 121 15.86 15.79 4.06
CA PRO A 121 16.73 14.62 3.90
C PRO A 121 16.90 14.15 2.46
N ASP A 122 18.10 13.64 2.11
CA ASP A 122 18.42 13.14 0.76
C ASP A 122 17.51 12.00 0.26
N TRP A 123 16.93 11.24 1.20
CA TRP A 123 16.01 10.15 0.87
C TRP A 123 14.63 10.65 0.45
N TYR A 124 14.28 11.90 0.75
CA TYR A 124 12.98 12.47 0.49
C TYR A 124 12.90 13.11 -0.90
N HIS A 125 11.85 12.77 -1.65
CA HIS A 125 11.52 13.39 -2.92
C HIS A 125 10.06 13.80 -2.94
N TYR A 126 9.75 15.01 -3.40
CA TYR A 126 8.37 15.53 -3.43
C TYR A 126 7.40 14.61 -4.20
N SER A 127 7.87 13.92 -5.23
CA SER A 127 7.11 12.92 -5.99
C SER A 127 6.56 11.76 -5.14
N MET A 128 7.08 11.54 -3.92
CA MET A 128 6.53 10.57 -2.97
C MET A 128 5.16 11.02 -2.41
N GLN A 129 4.92 12.33 -2.30
CA GLN A 129 3.62 12.89 -1.87
C GLN A 129 2.59 12.89 -2.99
N GLU A 130 3.06 13.05 -4.23
CA GLU A 130 2.18 13.12 -5.38
C GLU A 130 1.41 11.81 -5.53
N ILE A 131 0.25 11.85 -6.20
CA ILE A 131 -0.32 10.65 -6.83
C ILE A 131 0.56 10.38 -8.06
N GLY A 132 1.85 10.14 -7.83
CA GLY A 132 2.85 9.97 -8.87
C GLY A 132 2.47 8.72 -9.62
N ALA A 133 2.10 8.87 -10.90
CA ALA A 133 1.48 7.87 -11.77
C ALA A 133 2.02 6.45 -11.53
N PRO A 134 1.49 5.68 -10.56
CA PRO A 134 2.08 4.39 -10.20
C PRO A 134 1.62 3.30 -11.20
N ALA A 135 0.84 3.73 -12.18
CA ALA A 135 0.34 3.01 -13.33
C ALA A 135 1.20 3.22 -14.59
N GLN A 136 2.23 4.07 -14.55
CA GLN A 136 3.14 4.33 -15.69
C GLN A 136 4.27 3.31 -15.77
#